data_AF-A0A1U9NGM7-F1
#
_entry.id   AF-A0A1U9NGM7-F1
#
_cell.length_a   1.000
_cell.length_b   1.000
_cell.length_c   1.000
_cell.angle_alpha   90.00
_cell.angle_beta   90.00
_cell.angle_gamma   90.00
#
_symmetry.space_group_name_H-M   'P 1'
#
loop_
_entity.id
_entity.type
_entity.pdbx_description
1 polymer ?
#
loop_
_entity_poly.entity_id
_entity_poly.type
_entity_poly.pdbx_seq_one_letter_code
_entity_poly.pdbx_strand_id
1 'polypeptide(L)'
;MIDPINSHNLINTAGPEGLNKDASQRLAEEKKKEVAKNFESILVGQLVDQMKDTIGSSGLLEEQGSKQIQDMFFSFLAKDVSKQGGIGLWKQIYQSMNDSEQKSEINVSDSLDSKA
;
A
#
# COMPACT_ATOMS: atom_id res chain seq x y z
N MET A 1 -1.62 22.52 49.56
CA MET A 1 -0.22 22.16 49.28
C MET A 1 -0.20 21.66 47.85
N ILE A 2 0.60 22.26 46.98
CA ILE A 2 0.62 22.04 45.53
C ILE A 2 1.44 20.79 45.21
N ASP A 3 0.92 19.92 44.34
CA ASP A 3 1.58 18.71 43.82
C ASP A 3 2.75 19.06 42.89
N PRO A 4 3.75 18.17 42.73
CA PRO A 4 4.20 17.96 41.36
C PRO A 4 4.48 16.50 40.97
N ILE A 5 3.75 16.11 39.92
CA ILE A 5 4.24 15.49 38.68
C ILE A 5 5.07 14.20 38.85
N ASN A 6 4.40 13.07 38.68
CA ASN A 6 5.05 11.83 38.26
C ASN A 6 5.40 11.92 36.76
N SER A 7 6.51 12.60 36.46
CA SER A 7 7.12 12.69 35.14
C SER A 7 8.10 11.53 34.94
N HIS A 8 7.57 10.32 34.74
CA HIS A 8 8.41 9.23 34.24
C HIS A 8 8.60 9.37 32.73
N ASN A 9 9.80 9.88 32.41
CA ASN A 9 10.58 9.66 31.19
C ASN A 9 10.09 10.26 29.86
N LEU A 10 10.19 11.59 29.78
CA LEU A 10 10.55 12.27 28.53
C LEU A 10 12.08 12.36 28.41
N ILE A 11 12.77 11.23 28.21
CA ILE A 11 14.16 11.28 27.73
C ILE A 11 14.11 11.02 26.22
N ASN A 12 13.89 12.13 25.53
CA ASN A 12 14.16 12.30 24.12
C ASN A 12 15.63 11.94 23.84
N THR A 13 15.88 10.83 23.15
CA THR A 13 17.19 10.46 22.62
C THR A 13 17.53 11.35 21.42
N ALA A 14 17.79 12.63 21.66
CA ALA A 14 18.23 13.59 20.65
C ALA A 14 19.76 13.53 20.44
N GLY A 15 20.26 12.34 20.11
CA GLY A 15 21.60 12.16 19.53
C GLY A 15 21.50 12.03 18.00
N PRO A 16 22.55 12.34 17.22
CA PRO A 16 22.55 12.23 15.75
C PRO A 16 22.20 10.82 15.24
N GLU A 17 22.40 9.79 16.06
CA GLU A 17 22.03 8.40 15.73
C GLU A 17 20.53 8.09 15.84
N GLY A 18 19.81 8.75 16.76
CA GLY A 18 18.36 8.54 16.94
C GLY A 18 17.53 9.17 15.82
N LEU A 19 17.95 10.36 15.37
CA LEU A 19 17.33 11.08 14.25
C LEU A 19 17.45 10.31 12.92
N ASN A 20 18.57 9.59 12.72
CA ASN A 20 18.82 8.84 11.49
C ASN A 20 17.98 7.55 11.41
N LYS A 21 17.81 6.85 12.54
CA LYS A 21 16.98 5.63 12.61
C LYS A 21 15.50 5.94 12.38
N ASP A 22 14.97 7.00 13.01
CA ASP A 22 13.58 7.41 12.80
C ASP A 22 13.31 7.84 11.36
N ALA A 23 14.21 8.65 10.77
CA ALA A 23 14.10 9.02 9.35
C ALA A 23 14.16 7.81 8.42
N SER A 24 15.07 6.85 8.68
CA SER A 24 15.21 5.63 7.89
C SER A 24 13.97 4.74 7.97
N GLN A 25 13.39 4.59 9.16
CA GLN A 25 12.14 3.83 9.35
C GLN A 25 10.96 4.49 8.64
N ARG A 26 10.83 5.81 8.74
CA ARG A 26 9.78 6.56 8.03
C ARG A 26 9.90 6.42 6.52
N LEU A 27 11.10 6.51 5.97
CA LEU A 27 11.36 6.28 4.54
C LEU A 27 11.00 4.85 4.11
N ALA A 28 11.32 3.85 4.93
CA ALA A 28 10.95 2.45 4.65
C ALA A 28 9.41 2.29 4.64
N GLU A 29 8.71 2.89 5.59
CA GLU A 29 7.24 2.85 5.66
C GLU A 29 6.56 3.59 4.51
N GLU A 30 7.10 4.74 4.08
CA GLU A 30 6.63 5.44 2.89
C GLU A 30 6.82 4.59 1.63
N LYS A 31 7.97 3.91 1.51
CA LYS A 31 8.27 3.04 0.37
C LYS A 31 7.35 1.82 0.31
N LYS A 32 7.03 1.19 1.45
CA LYS A 32 6.03 0.09 1.49
C LYS A 32 4.67 0.56 0.99
N LYS A 33 4.21 1.73 1.44
CA LYS A 33 2.94 2.32 0.99
C LYS A 33 2.96 2.63 -0.50
N GLU A 34 4.08 3.15 -1.02
CA GLU A 34 4.26 3.42 -2.44
C GLU A 34 4.18 2.12 -3.27
N VAL A 35 4.89 1.07 -2.86
CA VAL A 35 4.86 -0.24 -3.54
C VAL A 35 3.44 -0.81 -3.55
N ALA A 36 2.72 -0.77 -2.43
CA ALA A 36 1.36 -1.27 -2.35
C ALA A 36 0.39 -0.52 -3.28
N LYS A 37 0.52 0.82 -3.37
CA LYS A 37 -0.27 1.66 -4.29
C LYS A 37 0.08 1.39 -5.76
N ASN A 38 1.36 1.24 -6.06
CA ASN A 38 1.82 0.93 -7.41
C ASN A 38 1.31 -0.44 -7.88
N PHE A 39 1.32 -1.44 -7.00
CA PHE A 39 0.73 -2.75 -7.29
C PHE A 39 -0.77 -2.65 -7.57
N GLU A 40 -1.52 -1.92 -6.73
CA GLU A 40 -2.95 -1.70 -6.98
C GLU A 40 -3.20 -1.01 -8.33
N SER A 41 -2.38 -0.03 -8.70
CA SER A 41 -2.51 0.66 -9.99
C SER A 41 -2.41 -0.32 -11.17
N ILE A 42 -1.46 -1.26 -11.12
CA ILE A 42 -1.32 -2.31 -12.13
C ILE A 42 -2.55 -3.22 -12.13
N LEU A 43 -3.01 -3.65 -10.96
CA LEU A 43 -4.18 -4.53 -10.81
C LEU A 43 -5.47 -3.88 -11.35
N VAL A 44 -5.67 -2.59 -11.06
CA VAL A 44 -6.80 -1.82 -11.58
C VAL A 44 -6.72 -1.73 -13.10
N GLY A 45 -5.54 -1.50 -13.67
CA GLY A 45 -5.33 -1.54 -15.13
C GLY A 45 -5.77 -2.89 -15.72
N GLN A 46 -5.32 -3.99 -15.13
CA GLN A 46 -5.71 -5.33 -15.54
C GLN A 46 -7.23 -5.57 -15.41
N LEU A 47 -7.85 -5.10 -14.33
CA LEU A 47 -9.30 -5.22 -14.15
C LEU A 47 -10.07 -4.45 -15.23
N VAL A 48 -9.62 -3.24 -15.54
CA VAL A 48 -10.18 -2.41 -16.62
C VAL A 48 -10.05 -3.12 -17.97
N ASP A 49 -8.91 -3.74 -18.26
CA ASP A 49 -8.71 -4.53 -19.48
C ASP A 49 -9.68 -5.73 -19.54
N GLN A 50 -9.86 -6.46 -18.43
CA GLN A 50 -10.83 -7.56 -18.38
C GLN A 50 -12.29 -7.08 -18.53
N MET A 51 -12.64 -5.91 -18.00
CA MET A 51 -13.96 -5.30 -18.21
C MET A 51 -14.18 -4.95 -19.69
N LYS A 52 -13.15 -4.43 -20.37
CA LYS A 52 -13.18 -4.17 -21.81
C LYS A 52 -13.42 -5.45 -22.60
N ASP A 53 -12.72 -6.53 -22.26
CA ASP A 53 -12.88 -7.83 -22.92
C ASP A 53 -14.27 -8.44 -22.67
N THR A 54 -14.83 -8.28 -21.46
CA THR A 54 -16.17 -8.78 -21.09
C THR A 54 -17.29 -8.09 -21.87
N ILE A 55 -17.13 -6.81 -22.19
CA ILE A 55 -18.14 -6.04 -22.92
C ILE A 55 -18.17 -6.39 -24.44
N GLY A 56 -17.17 -7.11 -24.97
CA GLY A 56 -17.04 -7.42 -26.40
C GLY A 56 -17.68 -8.74 -26.87
N SER A 57 -18.99 -8.74 -27.14
CA SER A 57 -19.78 -9.63 -28.05
C SER A 57 -21.30 -9.39 -27.92
N SER A 58 -21.75 -8.68 -26.88
CA SER A 58 -23.19 -8.47 -26.59
C SER A 58 -23.74 -7.21 -27.28
N GLY A 59 -23.88 -7.24 -28.60
CA GLY A 59 -24.92 -6.56 -29.40
C GLY A 59 -25.05 -5.02 -29.43
N LEU A 60 -24.44 -4.23 -28.54
CA LEU A 60 -24.60 -2.75 -28.51
C LEU A 60 -23.43 -1.94 -29.09
N LEU A 61 -22.27 -2.56 -29.34
CA LEU A 61 -21.01 -1.86 -29.66
C LEU A 61 -20.34 -2.37 -30.95
N GLU A 62 -21.02 -3.12 -31.82
CA GLU A 62 -20.43 -3.59 -33.09
C GLU A 62 -20.21 -2.47 -34.13
N GLU A 63 -20.73 -1.26 -33.92
CA GLU A 63 -20.61 -0.16 -34.87
C GLU A 63 -19.21 0.48 -34.81
N GLN A 64 -18.56 0.71 -35.97
CA GLN A 64 -17.15 1.13 -36.10
C GLN A 64 -16.75 2.40 -35.29
N GLY A 65 -17.70 3.20 -34.80
CA GLY A 65 -17.46 4.37 -33.94
C GLY A 65 -17.39 4.08 -32.42
N SER A 66 -17.73 2.87 -31.98
CA SER A 66 -17.89 2.51 -30.56
C SER A 66 -16.56 2.34 -29.82
N LYS A 67 -15.55 1.79 -30.50
CA LYS A 67 -14.25 1.41 -29.89
C LYS A 67 -13.51 2.62 -29.34
N GLN A 68 -13.52 3.72 -30.09
CA GLN A 68 -12.83 4.94 -29.69
C GLN A 68 -13.48 5.59 -28.46
N ILE A 69 -14.82 5.53 -28.37
CA ILE A 69 -15.58 5.98 -27.21
C ILE A 69 -15.30 5.08 -26.00
N GLN A 70 -15.22 3.77 -26.22
CA GLN A 70 -14.94 2.79 -25.18
C GLN A 70 -13.52 2.94 -24.61
N ASP A 71 -12.51 3.09 -25.47
CA ASP A 71 -11.12 3.34 -25.05
C ASP A 71 -11.02 4.67 -24.26
N MET A 72 -11.76 5.70 -24.69
CA MET A 72 -11.84 6.98 -23.97
C MET A 72 -12.51 6.83 -22.59
N PHE A 73 -13.61 6.08 -22.49
CA PHE A 73 -14.30 5.79 -21.23
C PHE A 73 -13.37 5.07 -20.24
N PHE A 74 -12.71 4.00 -20.67
CA PHE A 74 -11.79 3.25 -19.82
C PHE A 74 -10.56 4.07 -19.44
N SER A 75 -10.05 4.94 -20.33
CA SER A 75 -8.99 5.88 -19.99
C SER A 75 -9.41 6.88 -18.91
N PHE A 76 -10.64 7.40 -18.96
CA PHE A 76 -11.15 8.30 -17.91
C PHE A 76 -11.36 7.56 -16.59
N LEU A 77 -11.95 6.36 -16.65
CA LEU A 77 -12.16 5.51 -15.48
C LEU A 77 -10.84 5.18 -14.77
N ALA A 78 -9.83 4.72 -15.51
CA ALA A 78 -8.52 4.40 -14.96
C ALA A 78 -7.84 5.63 -14.31
N LYS A 79 -7.96 6.80 -14.96
CA LYS A 79 -7.42 8.07 -14.45
C LYS A 79 -8.12 8.51 -13.17
N ASP A 80 -9.44 8.40 -13.10
CA ASP A 80 -10.22 8.82 -11.93
C ASP A 80 -10.02 7.86 -10.75
N VAL A 81 -9.97 6.55 -11.00
CA VAL A 81 -9.65 5.54 -9.97
C VAL A 81 -8.25 5.80 -9.41
N SER A 82 -7.25 6.04 -10.27
CA SER A 82 -5.88 6.31 -9.83
C SER A 82 -5.77 7.60 -8.99
N LYS A 83 -6.46 8.68 -9.39
CA LYS A 83 -6.45 9.97 -8.67
C LYS A 83 -7.10 9.90 -7.30
N GLN A 84 -8.13 9.07 -7.12
CA GLN A 84 -8.87 8.95 -5.85
C GLN A 84 -8.21 7.97 -4.87
N GLY A 85 -7.01 7.47 -5.17
CA GLY A 85 -6.29 6.54 -4.31
C GLY A 85 -6.67 5.08 -4.54
N GLY A 86 -7.08 4.75 -5.77
CA GLY A 86 -7.40 3.41 -6.22
C GLY A 86 -8.77 2.92 -5.76
N ILE A 87 -8.90 1.61 -5.64
CA ILE A 87 -10.09 0.93 -5.10
C ILE A 87 -9.95 0.64 -3.60
N GLY A 88 -8.80 0.97 -2.99
CA GLY A 88 -8.50 0.85 -1.58
C GLY A 88 -7.82 -0.46 -1.18
N LEU A 89 -7.50 -1.34 -2.13
CA LEU A 89 -6.84 -2.64 -1.88
C LEU A 89 -5.40 -2.47 -1.39
N TRP A 90 -4.74 -1.37 -1.77
CA TRP A 90 -3.37 -1.09 -1.34
C TRP A 90 -3.20 -1.10 0.19
N LYS A 91 -4.25 -0.80 0.96
CA LYS A 91 -4.22 -0.85 2.44
C LYS A 91 -4.07 -2.28 2.94
N GLN A 92 -4.80 -3.22 2.34
CA GLN A 92 -4.73 -4.64 2.70
C GLN A 92 -3.40 -5.26 2.27
N ILE A 93 -2.88 -4.87 1.10
CA ILE A 93 -1.55 -5.27 0.62
C ILE A 93 -0.45 -4.75 1.54
N TYR A 94 -0.53 -3.48 1.94
CA TYR A 94 0.41 -2.91 2.90
C TYR A 94 0.36 -3.64 4.25
N GLN A 95 -0.84 -3.98 4.73
CA GLN A 95 -1.00 -4.71 5.98
C GLN A 95 -0.43 -6.13 5.90
N SER A 96 -0.63 -6.84 4.79
CA SER A 96 -0.07 -8.19 4.61
C SER A 96 1.46 -8.20 4.54
N MET A 97 2.08 -7.15 4.00
CA MET A 97 3.55 -6.99 4.05
C MET A 97 4.04 -6.90 5.50
N ASN A 98 3.39 -6.09 6.33
CA ASN A 98 3.77 -5.94 7.74
C ASN A 98 3.53 -7.21 8.56
N ASP A 99 2.42 -7.92 8.32
CA ASP A 99 2.12 -9.19 8.99
C ASP A 99 3.15 -10.28 8.62
N SER A 100 3.65 -10.27 7.38
CA SER A 100 4.68 -11.21 6.92
C SER A 100 6.06 -10.94 7.54
N GLU A 101 6.42 -9.68 7.77
CA GLU A 101 7.65 -9.29 8.48
C GLU A 101 7.61 -9.70 9.95
N GLN A 102 6.48 -9.51 10.64
CA GLN A 102 6.33 -9.93 12.05
C GLN A 102 6.50 -11.44 12.23
N LYS A 103 6.02 -12.25 11.27
CA LYS A 103 6.22 -13.71 11.30
C LYS A 103 7.67 -14.14 11.08
N SER A 104 8.50 -13.33 10.42
CA SER A 104 9.92 -13.63 10.22
C SER A 104 10.77 -13.36 11.46
N GLU A 105 10.43 -12.39 12.31
CA GLU A 105 11.18 -12.08 13.55
C GLU A 105 10.93 -13.10 14.67
N ILE A 106 9.71 -13.64 14.77
CA ILE A 106 9.33 -14.63 15.80
C ILE A 106 10.11 -15.96 15.65
N ASN A 107 10.53 -16.32 14.43
CA ASN A 107 11.27 -17.57 14.20
C ASN A 107 12.77 -17.50 14.55
N VAL A 108 13.33 -16.31 14.80
CA VAL A 108 14.77 -16.17 15.13
C VAL A 108 15.01 -16.34 16.63
N SER A 109 14.09 -15.88 17.49
CA SER A 109 14.21 -16.00 18.95
C SER A 109 14.10 -17.44 19.46
N ASP A 110 13.24 -18.27 18.86
CA ASP A 110 13.07 -19.67 19.26
C ASP A 110 14.30 -20.55 18.93
N SER A 111 15.20 -20.08 18.06
CA SER A 111 16.39 -20.82 17.65
C SER A 111 17.60 -20.64 18.58
N LEU A 112 17.59 -19.60 19.44
CA LEU A 112 18.71 -19.28 20.34
C LEU A 112 18.58 -19.95 21.71
N ASP A 113 17.37 -20.30 22.15
CA ASP A 113 17.12 -20.95 23.44
C ASP A 113 17.26 -22.50 23.40
N SER A 114 17.43 -23.09 22.23
CA SER A 114 17.58 -24.56 22.08
C SER A 114 19.03 -25.07 22.18
N LYS A 115 20.01 -24.20 22.48
CA LYS A 115 21.45 -24.58 22.54
C LYS A 115 22.16 -24.27 23.87
N ALA A 116 21.42 -23.99 24.95
CA ALA A 116 21.99 -23.86 26.30
C ALA A 116 21.80 -25.14 27.12
#